data_AF-A0A969N9V0-F1
#
_entry.id   AF-A0A969N9V0-F1
#
_cell.length_a   1.000
_cell.length_b   1.000
_cell.length_c   1.000
_cell.angle_alpha   90.00
_cell.angle_beta   90.00
_cell.angle_gamma   90.00
#
_symmetry.space_group_name_H-M   'P 1'
#
loop_
_entity.id
_entity.type
_entity.pdbx_description
1 polymer ?
#
loop_
_entity_poly.entity_id
_entity_poly.type
_entity_poly.pdbx_seq_one_letter_code
_entity_poly.pdbx_strand_id
1 'polypeptide(L)'
;MILQETIDLLKTKYANYIEGLSIADVRIGLFMTVIKLSDGSIGVSSTLMPKDSEIHCKKSMRDFSDFSPLKITGKMILELLEFHEKNTLIKCMKIAALNAISSKFIESGKYKILRNTDPIDLMDIHSGKQLP
;
A
#
# COMPACT_ATOMS: atom_id res chain seq x y z
N MET A 1 12.59 10.63 -0.02
CA MET A 1 11.21 10.51 0.52
C MET A 1 11.09 9.11 1.04
N ILE A 2 10.63 8.94 2.28
CA ILE A 2 10.57 7.64 2.99
C ILE A 2 9.94 6.52 2.14
N LEU A 3 8.92 6.83 1.34
CA LEU A 3 8.28 5.85 0.47
C LEU A 3 9.25 5.25 -0.57
N GLN A 4 10.01 6.10 -1.25
CA GLN A 4 10.99 5.65 -2.24
C GLN A 4 12.13 4.88 -1.59
N GLU A 5 12.63 5.37 -0.45
CA GLU A 5 13.67 4.69 0.33
C GLU A 5 13.22 3.29 0.79
N THR A 6 11.93 3.13 1.13
CA THR A 6 11.35 1.83 1.47
C THR A 6 11.31 0.90 0.26
N ILE A 7 10.91 1.41 -0.92
CA ILE A 7 10.90 0.64 -2.17
C ILE A 7 12.32 0.19 -2.53
N ASP A 8 13.31 1.08 -2.40
CA ASP A 8 14.70 0.78 -2.73
C ASP A 8 15.31 -0.26 -1.76
N LEU A 9 15.00 -0.15 -0.47
CA LEU A 9 15.37 -1.16 0.54
C LEU A 9 14.79 -2.53 0.20
N LEU A 10 13.50 -2.56 -0.17
CA LEU A 10 12.79 -3.76 -0.54
C LEU A 10 13.41 -4.45 -1.76
N LYS A 11 13.75 -3.69 -2.80
CA LYS A 11 14.45 -4.21 -3.99
C LYS A 11 15.83 -4.76 -3.64
N THR A 12 16.59 -4.05 -2.81
CA THR A 12 17.97 -4.44 -2.49
C THR A 12 18.01 -5.70 -1.63
N LYS A 13 17.14 -5.79 -0.62
CA LYS A 13 17.21 -6.85 0.40
C LYS A 13 16.31 -8.05 0.11
N TYR A 14 15.24 -7.84 -0.66
CA TYR A 14 14.19 -8.83 -0.90
C TYR A 14 13.81 -8.97 -2.38
N ALA A 15 14.69 -8.59 -3.32
CA ALA A 15 14.47 -8.69 -4.77
C ALA A 15 13.82 -10.01 -5.20
N ASN A 16 14.45 -11.14 -4.85
CA ASN A 16 13.97 -12.48 -5.23
C ASN A 16 12.51 -12.76 -4.83
N TYR A 17 12.08 -12.20 -3.70
CA TYR A 17 10.70 -12.35 -3.26
C TYR A 17 9.76 -11.46 -4.07
N ILE A 18 10.12 -10.19 -4.27
CA ILE A 18 9.24 -9.17 -4.85
C ILE A 18 9.12 -9.33 -6.37
N GLU A 19 10.20 -9.75 -7.05
CA GLU A 19 10.21 -10.01 -8.49
C GLU A 19 9.22 -11.10 -8.93
N GLY A 20 8.86 -12.02 -8.03
CA GLY A 20 7.86 -13.07 -8.30
C GLY A 20 6.42 -12.70 -7.94
N LEU A 21 6.18 -11.53 -7.36
CA LEU A 21 4.86 -11.15 -6.87
C LEU A 21 4.07 -10.39 -7.94
N SER A 22 2.82 -10.81 -8.11
CA SER A 22 1.84 -10.11 -8.94
C SER A 22 0.59 -9.78 -8.14
N ILE A 23 -0.21 -8.85 -8.66
CA ILE A 23 -1.47 -8.45 -8.05
C ILE A 23 -2.53 -9.52 -8.35
N ALA A 24 -3.02 -10.21 -7.33
CA ALA A 24 -4.07 -11.22 -7.47
C ALA A 24 -5.48 -10.62 -7.46
N ASP A 25 -5.74 -9.63 -6.61
CA ASP A 25 -6.99 -8.88 -6.60
C ASP A 25 -6.76 -7.47 -6.02
N VAL A 26 -7.62 -6.53 -6.42
CA VAL A 26 -7.65 -5.16 -5.87
C VAL A 26 -9.08 -4.73 -5.62
N ARG A 27 -9.33 -4.14 -4.45
CA ARG A 27 -10.62 -3.55 -4.10
C ARG A 27 -10.39 -2.10 -3.69
N ILE A 28 -10.97 -1.17 -4.42
CA ILE A 28 -10.91 0.26 -4.12
C ILE A 28 -12.27 0.64 -3.52
N GLY A 29 -12.34 0.68 -2.18
CA GLY A 29 -13.52 1.10 -1.44
C GLY A 29 -13.56 2.60 -1.21
N LEU A 30 -14.59 3.08 -0.53
CA LEU A 30 -14.74 4.50 -0.19
C LEU A 30 -13.68 4.97 0.82
N PHE A 31 -13.35 4.12 1.79
CA PHE A 31 -12.43 4.44 2.89
C PHE A 31 -11.14 3.64 2.87
N MET A 32 -11.14 2.50 2.19
CA MET A 32 -10.02 1.55 2.20
C MET A 32 -9.77 0.99 0.80
N THR A 33 -8.50 1.01 0.42
CA THR A 33 -7.95 0.33 -0.76
C THR A 33 -7.25 -0.92 -0.28
N VAL A 34 -7.63 -2.06 -0.83
CA VAL A 34 -7.11 -3.38 -0.47
C VAL A 34 -6.43 -3.99 -1.69
N ILE A 35 -5.24 -4.55 -1.50
CA ILE A 35 -4.52 -5.34 -2.49
C ILE A 35 -4.26 -6.72 -1.92
N LYS A 36 -4.51 -7.74 -2.73
CA LYS A 36 -4.08 -9.12 -2.49
C LYS A 36 -2.99 -9.47 -3.50
N LEU A 37 -1.90 -10.05 -3.04
CA LEU A 37 -0.80 -10.52 -3.88
C LEU A 37 -0.96 -12.00 -4.25
N SER A 38 -0.21 -12.44 -5.25
CA SER A 38 -0.21 -13.81 -5.76
C SER A 38 0.14 -14.87 -4.72
N ASP A 39 0.94 -14.50 -3.70
CA ASP A 39 1.30 -15.39 -2.60
C ASP A 39 0.25 -15.43 -1.46
N GLY A 40 -0.87 -14.72 -1.64
CA GLY A 40 -1.96 -14.66 -0.68
C GLY A 40 -1.85 -13.53 0.35
N SER A 41 -0.72 -12.81 0.41
CA SER A 41 -0.54 -11.68 1.31
C SER A 41 -1.53 -10.55 0.98
N ILE A 42 -2.08 -9.91 2.02
CA ILE A 42 -3.07 -8.84 1.90
C ILE A 42 -2.56 -7.59 2.59
N GLY A 43 -2.76 -6.45 1.94
CA GLY A 43 -2.43 -5.14 2.49
C GLY A 43 -3.53 -4.13 2.23
N VAL A 44 -3.62 -3.17 3.13
CA VAL A 44 -4.65 -2.13 3.10
C VAL A 44 -4.02 -0.76 3.19
N SER A 45 -4.65 0.22 2.57
CA SER A 45 -4.35 1.65 2.74
C SER A 45 -5.67 2.39 2.89
N SER A 46 -5.66 3.49 3.63
CA SER A 46 -6.77 4.45 3.56
C SER A 46 -6.93 4.92 2.11
N THR A 47 -8.18 4.93 1.64
CA THR A 47 -8.54 5.56 0.37
C THR A 47 -8.67 7.04 0.63
N LEU A 48 -7.66 7.80 0.22
CA LEU A 48 -7.77 9.24 0.17
C LEU A 48 -8.72 9.57 -0.97
N MET A 49 -9.90 10.09 -0.63
CA MET A 49 -10.83 10.60 -1.64
C MET A 49 -10.05 11.57 -2.54
N PRO A 50 -10.03 11.33 -3.86
CA PRO A 50 -9.19 12.13 -4.73
C PRO A 50 -9.64 13.58 -4.65
N LYS A 51 -8.69 14.49 -4.36
CA LYS A 51 -8.84 15.91 -4.71
C LYS A 51 -9.04 16.09 -6.23
N ASP A 52 -8.70 15.04 -6.98
CA ASP A 52 -8.70 14.88 -8.42
C ASP A 52 -10.02 14.23 -8.92
N SER A 53 -11.14 14.39 -8.21
CA SER A 53 -12.42 13.71 -8.48
C SER A 53 -12.93 13.88 -9.92
N GLU A 54 -12.51 14.96 -10.59
CA GLU A 54 -12.80 15.20 -12.00
C GLU A 54 -12.25 14.12 -12.93
N ILE A 55 -11.13 13.46 -12.59
CA ILE A 55 -10.47 12.41 -13.39
C ILE A 55 -11.37 11.18 -13.57
N HIS A 56 -12.21 10.88 -12.58
CA HIS A 56 -13.06 9.68 -12.61
C HIS A 56 -14.40 9.92 -13.31
N CYS A 57 -14.95 11.13 -13.19
CA CYS A 57 -16.28 11.45 -13.73
C CYS A 57 -16.24 12.12 -15.12
N LYS A 58 -15.20 12.89 -15.46
CA LYS A 58 -15.07 13.54 -16.77
C LYS A 58 -14.49 12.58 -17.80
N LYS A 59 -15.24 12.32 -18.88
CA LYS A 59 -14.83 11.39 -19.96
C LYS A 59 -13.47 11.76 -20.58
N SER A 60 -13.16 13.04 -20.71
CA SER A 60 -11.89 13.55 -21.25
C SER A 60 -10.68 13.30 -20.35
N MET A 61 -10.90 13.07 -19.06
CA MET A 61 -9.84 12.88 -18.06
C MET A 61 -9.70 11.42 -17.63
N ARG A 62 -10.43 10.50 -18.27
CA ARG A 62 -10.35 9.06 -17.93
C ARG A 62 -8.93 8.56 -18.10
N ASP A 63 -8.45 7.86 -17.08
CA ASP A 63 -7.15 7.20 -17.15
C ASP A 63 -7.27 5.84 -17.86
N PHE A 64 -6.46 5.66 -18.91
CA PHE A 64 -6.35 4.42 -19.68
C PHE A 64 -4.98 3.76 -19.52
N SER A 65 -4.19 4.23 -18.55
CA SER A 65 -2.86 3.71 -18.24
C SER A 65 -2.86 2.24 -17.82
N ASP A 66 -1.67 1.68 -17.59
CA ASP A 66 -1.47 0.26 -17.26
C ASP A 66 -2.12 -0.18 -15.94
N PHE A 67 -2.52 0.77 -15.09
CA PHE A 67 -3.23 0.53 -13.83
C PHE A 67 -4.66 1.10 -13.84
N SER A 68 -5.26 1.26 -15.02
CA SER A 68 -6.69 1.53 -15.14
C SER A 68 -7.53 0.34 -14.66
N PRO A 69 -8.83 0.53 -14.34
CA PRO A 69 -9.74 -0.58 -14.06
C PRO A 69 -9.63 -1.68 -15.11
N LEU A 70 -9.75 -2.94 -14.68
CA LEU A 70 -9.59 -4.18 -15.48
C LEU A 70 -8.16 -4.52 -15.95
N LYS A 71 -7.17 -3.63 -15.80
CA LYS A 71 -5.77 -3.90 -16.17
C LYS A 71 -4.84 -4.19 -14.99
N ILE A 72 -5.35 -4.07 -13.76
CA ILE A 72 -4.54 -4.13 -12.54
C ILE A 72 -4.17 -5.58 -12.18
N THR A 73 -5.13 -6.50 -12.24
CA THR A 73 -4.91 -7.91 -11.87
C THR A 73 -3.91 -8.58 -12.83
N GLY A 74 -2.98 -9.34 -12.27
CA GLY A 74 -1.91 -10.03 -12.99
C GLY A 74 -0.64 -9.19 -13.20
N LYS A 75 -0.69 -7.87 -12.98
CA LYS A 75 0.49 -6.99 -13.08
C LYS A 75 1.52 -7.29 -12.01
N MET A 76 2.80 -7.15 -12.36
CA MET A 76 3.89 -7.34 -11.41
C MET A 76 3.89 -6.22 -10.38
N ILE A 77 4.21 -6.56 -9.12
CA ILE A 77 4.15 -5.57 -8.05
C ILE A 77 5.22 -4.47 -8.23
N LEU A 78 6.37 -4.82 -8.82
CA LEU A 78 7.42 -3.86 -9.16
C LEU A 78 6.94 -2.82 -10.17
N GLU A 79 6.17 -3.25 -11.20
CA GLU A 79 5.56 -2.30 -12.14
C GLU A 79 4.69 -1.27 -11.41
N LEU A 80 3.88 -1.71 -10.43
CA LEU A 80 3.05 -0.80 -9.65
C LEU A 80 3.89 0.16 -8.81
N LEU A 81 4.92 -0.34 -8.12
CA LEU A 81 5.76 0.48 -7.24
C LEU A 81 6.56 1.53 -8.01
N GLU A 82 7.02 1.20 -9.22
CA GLU A 82 7.77 2.08 -10.11
C GLU A 82 6.87 2.99 -10.98
N PHE A 83 5.58 2.65 -11.11
CA PHE A 83 4.66 3.42 -11.93
C PHE A 83 4.62 4.89 -11.48
N HIS A 84 4.79 5.83 -12.41
CA HIS A 84 4.78 7.25 -12.08
C HIS A 84 3.42 7.63 -11.46
N GLU A 85 3.45 8.29 -10.30
CA GLU A 85 2.21 8.69 -9.62
C GLU A 85 1.44 9.67 -10.50
N LYS A 86 0.26 9.24 -10.96
CA LYS A 86 -0.60 10.02 -11.88
C LYS A 86 -1.85 10.53 -11.19
N ASN A 87 -2.30 9.84 -10.15
CA ASN A 87 -3.47 10.20 -9.34
C ASN A 87 -3.33 9.64 -7.93
N THR A 88 -4.20 10.12 -7.04
CA THR A 88 -4.22 9.72 -5.62
C THR A 88 -4.48 8.20 -5.42
N LEU A 89 -5.24 7.55 -6.31
CA LEU A 89 -5.55 6.12 -6.18
C LEU A 89 -4.32 5.23 -6.38
N ILE A 90 -3.45 5.56 -7.35
CA ILE A 90 -2.18 4.84 -7.55
C ILE A 90 -1.34 4.91 -6.28
N LYS A 91 -1.30 6.07 -5.63
CA LYS A 91 -0.58 6.22 -4.36
C LYS A 91 -1.15 5.33 -3.25
N CYS A 92 -2.48 5.31 -3.10
CA CYS A 92 -3.14 4.39 -2.16
C CYS A 92 -2.83 2.92 -2.48
N MET A 93 -2.80 2.56 -3.77
CA MET A 93 -2.44 1.21 -4.22
C MET A 93 -0.98 0.87 -3.88
N LYS A 94 -0.02 1.77 -4.12
CA LYS A 94 1.39 1.56 -3.73
C LYS A 94 1.53 1.33 -2.23
N ILE A 95 0.83 2.10 -1.40
CA ILE A 95 0.87 1.93 0.06
C ILE A 95 0.23 0.59 0.46
N ALA A 96 -0.92 0.23 -0.12
CA ALA A 96 -1.56 -1.05 0.16
C ALA A 96 -0.65 -2.23 -0.24
N ALA A 97 0.04 -2.13 -1.39
CA ALA A 97 1.02 -3.12 -1.84
C ALA A 97 2.20 -3.24 -0.86
N LEU A 98 2.76 -2.12 -0.41
CA LEU A 98 3.84 -2.14 0.59
C LEU A 98 3.41 -2.78 1.90
N ASN A 99 2.18 -2.51 2.36
CA ASN A 99 1.62 -3.14 3.55
C ASN A 99 1.41 -4.65 3.35
N ALA A 100 1.01 -5.07 2.15
CA ALA A 100 0.87 -6.49 1.79
C ALA A 100 2.22 -7.21 1.80
N ILE A 101 3.26 -6.58 1.26
CA ILE A 101 4.63 -7.11 1.27
C ILE A 101 5.17 -7.18 2.71
N SER A 102 4.95 -6.12 3.48
CA SER A 102 5.54 -5.96 4.82
C SER A 102 4.94 -6.90 5.86
N SER A 103 3.67 -7.27 5.74
CA SER A 103 3.00 -8.17 6.71
C SER A 103 3.76 -9.47 6.89
N LYS A 104 4.21 -10.09 5.79
CA LYS A 104 5.00 -11.33 5.82
C LYS A 104 6.35 -11.18 6.54
N PHE A 105 7.03 -10.04 6.36
CA PHE A 105 8.30 -9.77 7.03
C PHE A 105 8.14 -9.45 8.51
N ILE A 106 7.03 -8.81 8.89
CA ILE A 106 6.71 -8.53 10.29
C ILE A 106 6.38 -9.85 11.01
N GLU A 107 5.58 -10.71 10.39
CA GLU A 107 5.18 -12.00 10.96
C GLU A 107 6.34 -12.99 11.10
N SER A 108 7.25 -13.03 10.12
CA SER A 108 8.44 -13.90 10.15
C SER A 108 9.66 -13.27 10.83
N GLY A 109 9.58 -11.99 11.16
CA GLY A 109 10.70 -11.21 11.69
C GLY A 109 10.94 -11.44 13.18
N LYS A 110 12.06 -10.90 13.68
CA LYS A 110 12.41 -10.90 15.11
C LYS A 110 11.71 -9.78 15.87
N TYR A 111 10.39 -9.65 15.69
CA TYR A 111 9.56 -8.62 16.31
C TYR A 111 8.63 -9.25 17.36
N LYS A 112 8.40 -8.53 18.46
CA LYS A 112 7.35 -8.89 19.42
C LYS A 112 6.03 -8.29 18.93
N ILE A 113 5.15 -9.14 18.40
CA ILE A 113 3.80 -8.71 17.98
C ILE A 113 2.90 -8.70 19.23
N LEU A 114 2.51 -7.50 19.67
CA LEU A 114 1.49 -7.31 20.69
C LEU A 114 0.12 -7.38 20.01
N ARG A 115 -0.76 -8.27 20.50
CA ARG A 115 -2.13 -8.44 19.99
C ARG A 115 -3.11 -8.00 21.05
N ASN A 116 -4.28 -7.51 20.63
CA ASN A 116 -5.33 -7.01 21.52
C ASN A 116 -4.82 -5.90 22.47
N THR A 117 -3.99 -5.00 21.93
CA THR A 117 -3.41 -3.87 22.67
C THR A 117 -3.68 -2.60 21.87
N ASP A 118 -4.26 -1.59 22.50
CA ASP A 118 -4.41 -0.28 21.87
C ASP A 118 -3.04 0.43 21.89
N PRO A 119 -2.59 1.06 20.79
CA PRO A 119 -1.36 1.85 20.81
C PRO A 119 -1.32 2.93 21.91
N ILE A 120 -2.49 3.44 22.35
CA ILE A 120 -2.61 4.38 23.46
C ILE A 120 -2.16 3.75 24.78
N ASP A 121 -2.42 2.45 25.00
CA ASP A 121 -2.00 1.72 26.20
C ASP A 121 -0.47 1.58 26.28
N LEU A 122 0.24 1.74 25.16
CA LEU A 122 1.70 1.70 25.09
C LEU A 122 2.34 3.06 25.39
N MET A 123 1.54 4.12 25.50
CA MET A 123 2.03 5.46 25.78
C MET A 123 2.01 5.75 27.27
N ASP A 124 3.06 6.42 27.76
CA ASP A 124 3.11 6.92 29.13
C ASP A 124 2.33 8.25 29.24
N ILE A 125 1.00 8.15 29.18
CA ILE A 125 0.10 9.30 29.20
C ILE A 125 -0.16 9.74 30.64
N HIS A 126 0.56 10.76 31.07
CA HIS A 126 0.36 11.45 32.34
C HIS A 126 0.00 12.92 32.11
N SER A 127 -0.81 13.48 33.02
CA SER A 127 -1.22 14.89 32.95
C SER A 127 0.00 15.81 32.87
N GLY A 128 -0.01 16.75 31.93
CA GLY A 128 1.08 17.71 31.71
C GLY A 128 2.17 17.28 30.71
N LYS A 129 2.11 16.08 30.14
CA LYS A 129 3.00 15.66 29.04
C LYS A 129 2.37 15.99 27.69
N GLN A 130 3.15 16.61 26.79
CA GLN A 130 2.81 16.71 25.37
C GLN A 130 3.28 15.45 24.65
N LEU A 131 2.40 14.88 23.83
CA LEU A 131 2.79 13.86 22.87
C LEU A 131 3.62 14.55 21.76
N PRO A 132 4.80 14.02 21.40
CA PRO A 132 5.62 14.58 20.33
C PRO A 132 4.94 14.49 18.96
#